data_AF-A0A651HK01-F1
#
_entry.id   AF-A0A651HK01-F1
#
_cell.length_a   1.000
_cell.length_b   1.000
_cell.length_c   1.000
_cell.angle_alpha   90.00
_cell.angle_beta   90.00
_cell.angle_gamma   90.00
#
_symmetry.space_group_name_H-M   'P 1'
#
loop_
_entity.id
_entity.type
_entity.pdbx_description
1 polymer ?
#
loop_
_entity_poly.entity_id
_entity_poly.type
_entity_poly.pdbx_seq_one_letter_code
_entity_poly.pdbx_strand_id
1 'polypeptide(L)'
;MIKRCVRGDRARSRPAATMAVLFLALVGGCGNLTSGGFGEVEVVLTSDVVDGLAEAARMALSTGPGADSPMASTGPVIDAPAAWEGPAAIEGAAIEGILTVWVRSFVRRGGQDWEELTDGFQRLTLSLQDPEPTDVARRSLPEGGYEAVRTVFTRVHAQVIRGLDVNGEPVTGLIRVDLGPEGTITVVDPVSFEVRERETVRLALEMQSRVWLRLVDVVQRRVAGDEFRQVFRVRLRPRG
;
A
#
# COMPACT_ATOMS: atom_id res chain seq x y z
N MET A 1 49.10 3.68 -28.47
CA MET A 1 49.28 4.29 -29.81
C MET A 1 48.02 3.96 -30.59
N ILE A 2 46.99 4.81 -30.62
CA ILE A 2 46.75 5.81 -31.66
C ILE A 2 45.99 7.00 -31.05
N LYS A 3 46.31 8.18 -31.57
CA LYS A 3 46.00 9.54 -31.12
C LYS A 3 45.03 10.15 -32.15
N ARG A 4 44.28 11.20 -31.74
CA ARG A 4 43.51 12.18 -32.57
C ARG A 4 42.03 11.79 -32.82
N CYS A 5 41.03 12.70 -32.88
CA CYS A 5 40.98 14.18 -32.85
C CYS A 5 39.53 14.70 -32.85
N VAL A 6 39.38 16.01 -32.53
CA VAL A 6 38.38 17.01 -33.05
C VAL A 6 36.95 16.92 -32.46
N ARG A 7 36.52 17.84 -31.57
CA ARG A 7 36.22 19.29 -31.66
C ARG A 7 35.08 19.62 -32.63
N GLY A 8 33.95 20.06 -32.07
CA GLY A 8 32.82 20.60 -32.82
C GLY A 8 32.04 21.61 -31.98
N ASP A 9 32.54 22.85 -31.93
CA ASP A 9 31.79 24.04 -31.50
C ASP A 9 30.60 24.27 -32.45
N ARG A 10 29.39 24.44 -31.90
CA ARG A 10 28.35 25.27 -32.54
C ARG A 10 27.60 26.08 -31.49
N ALA A 11 28.07 27.30 -31.32
CA ALA A 11 27.24 28.42 -30.90
C ALA A 11 26.15 28.70 -31.94
N ARG A 12 24.90 28.84 -31.49
CA ARG A 12 23.90 29.68 -32.17
C ARG A 12 23.16 30.49 -31.12
N SER A 13 23.63 31.71 -30.94
CA SER A 13 22.85 32.83 -30.45
C SER A 13 21.74 33.16 -31.47
N ARG A 14 20.53 33.44 -30.97
CA ARG A 14 19.55 34.24 -31.71
C ARG A 14 19.05 35.37 -30.80
N PRO A 15 18.95 36.60 -31.34
CA PRO A 15 18.65 37.80 -30.59
C PRO A 15 17.14 37.98 -30.35
N ALA A 16 16.88 38.91 -29.43
CA ALA A 16 15.61 39.40 -28.97
C ALA A 16 14.61 39.76 -30.08
N ALA A 17 13.33 39.48 -29.81
CA ALA A 17 12.20 40.19 -30.38
C ALA A 17 11.37 40.76 -29.24
N THR A 18 11.66 42.02 -28.92
CA THR A 18 10.77 42.96 -28.23
C THR A 18 9.45 43.04 -29.00
N MET A 19 8.32 42.73 -28.36
CA MET A 19 7.03 43.19 -28.87
C MET A 19 6.12 43.60 -27.71
N ALA A 20 5.53 44.77 -27.93
CA ALA A 20 4.95 45.64 -26.93
C ALA A 20 3.55 45.21 -26.46
N VAL A 21 3.33 45.55 -25.19
CA VAL A 21 2.09 45.90 -24.49
C VAL A 21 0.82 46.03 -25.35
N LEU A 22 -0.20 45.26 -24.98
CA LEU A 22 -1.60 45.71 -25.07
C LEU A 22 -2.28 45.45 -23.73
N PHE A 23 -2.47 46.53 -22.97
CA PHE A 23 -3.39 46.60 -21.84
C PHE A 23 -4.82 46.50 -22.39
N LEU A 24 -5.52 45.41 -22.09
CA LEU A 24 -6.99 45.41 -22.08
C LEU A 24 -7.46 45.08 -20.67
N ALA A 25 -7.96 46.10 -19.99
CA ALA A 25 -8.71 45.98 -18.76
C ALA A 25 -10.06 45.32 -19.08
N LEU A 26 -10.24 44.07 -18.61
CA LEU A 26 -11.55 43.46 -18.45
C LEU A 26 -11.87 43.38 -16.96
N VAL A 27 -12.80 44.25 -16.59
CA VAL A 27 -13.52 44.34 -15.33
C VAL A 27 -14.27 43.03 -15.06
N GLY A 28 -14.31 42.63 -13.79
CA GLY A 28 -15.49 41.98 -13.23
C GLY A 28 -15.54 40.46 -13.33
N GLY A 29 -14.54 39.80 -12.77
CA GLY A 29 -14.62 38.40 -12.41
C GLY A 29 -13.81 38.16 -11.15
N CYS A 30 -14.29 38.64 -9.99
CA CYS A 30 -13.95 38.00 -8.72
C CYS A 30 -14.62 36.63 -8.73
N GLY A 31 -14.11 35.74 -9.59
CA GLY A 31 -14.40 34.33 -9.55
C GLY A 31 -13.98 33.91 -8.16
N ASN A 32 -14.98 33.46 -7.41
CA ASN A 32 -14.87 32.84 -6.11
C ASN A 32 -13.53 32.09 -6.07
N LEU A 33 -12.52 32.68 -5.43
CA LEU A 33 -11.35 31.94 -4.98
C LEU A 33 -11.97 31.01 -3.96
N THR A 34 -12.50 29.88 -4.44
CA THR A 34 -12.84 28.75 -3.60
C THR A 34 -11.57 28.54 -2.83
N SER A 35 -11.60 28.93 -1.56
CA SER A 35 -10.61 28.67 -0.55
C SER A 35 -10.58 27.16 -0.36
N GLY A 36 -10.21 26.44 -1.42
CA GLY A 36 -9.92 25.03 -1.36
C GLY A 36 -8.67 24.97 -0.53
N GLY A 37 -8.85 24.57 0.72
CA GLY A 37 -7.74 24.27 1.58
C GLY A 37 -6.90 23.15 0.97
N PHE A 38 -5.69 23.02 1.49
CA PHE A 38 -4.88 21.84 1.26
C PHE A 38 -4.69 21.14 2.59
N GLY A 39 -4.93 19.84 2.60
CA GLY A 39 -4.47 18.96 3.66
C GLY A 39 -3.26 18.18 3.18
N GLU A 40 -2.64 17.45 4.10
CA GLU A 40 -1.50 16.60 3.83
C GLU A 40 -1.93 15.13 3.90
N VAL A 41 -1.45 14.32 2.97
CA VAL A 41 -1.58 12.86 3.01
C VAL A 41 -0.20 12.26 3.14
N GLU A 42 0.00 11.50 4.21
CA GLU A 42 1.21 10.76 4.48
C GLU A 42 0.98 9.28 4.19
N VAL A 43 1.80 8.70 3.32
CA VAL A 43 1.76 7.29 2.97
C VAL A 43 2.87 6.60 3.74
N VAL A 44 2.52 5.57 4.50
CA VAL A 44 3.45 4.78 5.32
C VAL A 44 3.34 3.33 4.91
N LEU A 45 4.46 2.64 4.73
CA LEU A 45 4.50 1.21 4.44
C LEU A 45 4.85 0.43 5.71
N THR A 46 4.14 -0.66 5.94
CA THR A 46 4.32 -1.51 7.12
C THR A 46 4.41 -2.96 6.67
N SER A 47 5.36 -3.72 7.26
CA SER A 47 5.53 -5.14 6.89
C SER A 47 4.62 -6.07 7.69
N ASP A 48 4.10 -5.62 8.84
CA ASP A 48 3.14 -6.33 9.68
C ASP A 48 1.87 -5.49 9.87
N VAL A 49 0.82 -6.10 10.39
CA VAL A 49 -0.38 -5.38 10.83
C VAL A 49 0.02 -4.55 12.03
N VAL A 50 0.16 -3.23 11.87
CA VAL A 50 0.35 -2.38 13.06
C VAL A 50 -0.98 -2.38 13.84
N ASP A 51 -0.96 -2.87 15.08
CA ASP A 51 -2.07 -3.00 16.02
C ASP A 51 -3.48 -3.23 15.44
N GLY A 52 -3.93 -4.49 15.54
CA GLY A 52 -5.31 -4.89 15.27
C GLY A 52 -5.52 -6.40 15.21
N LEU A 53 -4.49 -7.19 14.95
CA LEU A 53 -4.63 -8.65 14.89
C LEU A 53 -4.77 -9.29 16.29
N ALA A 54 -4.06 -8.76 17.30
CA ALA A 54 -4.19 -9.22 18.69
C ALA A 54 -5.58 -8.89 19.26
N GLU A 55 -6.15 -7.72 18.92
CA GLU A 55 -7.47 -7.29 19.39
C GLU A 55 -8.61 -7.96 18.60
N ALA A 56 -8.46 -8.16 17.28
CA ALA A 56 -9.43 -8.89 16.46
C ALA A 56 -9.47 -10.39 16.80
N ALA A 57 -8.32 -11.01 17.10
CA ALA A 57 -8.28 -12.37 17.62
C ALA A 57 -8.91 -12.47 19.02
N ARG A 58 -8.68 -11.48 19.90
CA ARG A 58 -9.33 -11.42 21.23
C ARG A 58 -10.83 -11.19 21.15
N MET A 59 -11.32 -10.34 20.25
CA MET A 59 -12.75 -10.11 20.05
C MET A 59 -13.45 -11.32 19.42
N ALA A 60 -12.80 -12.02 18.49
CA ALA A 60 -13.30 -13.25 17.90
C ALA A 60 -13.34 -14.43 18.90
N LEU A 61 -12.43 -14.46 19.88
CA LEU A 61 -12.41 -15.47 20.94
C LEU A 61 -13.30 -15.13 22.15
N SER A 62 -13.76 -13.88 22.28
CA SER A 62 -14.62 -13.41 23.38
C SER A 62 -16.12 -13.65 23.14
N THR A 63 -16.52 -14.11 21.95
CA THR A 63 -17.93 -14.48 21.65
C THR A 63 -18.13 -15.99 21.81
N GLY A 64 -17.74 -16.54 22.97
CA GLY A 64 -18.17 -17.87 23.38
C GLY A 64 -19.64 -17.84 23.82
N PRO A 65 -20.49 -18.80 23.41
CA PRO A 65 -21.91 -18.79 23.74
C PRO A 65 -22.08 -19.03 25.24
N GLY A 66 -22.70 -18.07 25.92
CA GLY A 66 -23.25 -18.30 27.25
C GLY A 66 -24.18 -19.49 27.20
N ALA A 67 -23.83 -20.53 27.95
CA ALA A 67 -24.74 -21.61 28.25
C ALA A 67 -25.94 -21.02 29.00
N ASP A 68 -27.13 -21.10 28.41
CA ASP A 68 -28.37 -21.40 29.11
C ASP A 68 -29.46 -21.81 28.10
N SER A 69 -29.91 -23.07 28.21
CA SER A 69 -31.10 -23.61 27.56
C SER A 69 -32.37 -23.13 28.28
N PRO A 70 -33.55 -22.99 27.64
CA PRO A 70 -34.35 -24.18 27.29
C PRO A 70 -35.15 -24.16 25.97
N MET A 71 -35.30 -25.38 25.42
CA MET A 71 -36.36 -25.97 24.58
C MET A 71 -37.30 -25.06 23.74
N ALA A 72 -37.31 -25.26 22.41
CA ALA A 72 -38.43 -25.87 21.65
C ALA A 72 -38.27 -25.79 20.10
N SER A 73 -38.42 -26.96 19.45
CA SER A 73 -39.17 -27.24 18.21
C SER A 73 -38.74 -26.69 16.82
N THR A 74 -38.21 -27.62 16.02
CA THR A 74 -38.59 -28.01 14.63
C THR A 74 -38.28 -27.10 13.43
N GLY A 75 -37.27 -27.50 12.65
CA GLY A 75 -37.08 -27.18 11.23
C GLY A 75 -35.92 -28.00 10.62
N PRO A 76 -35.96 -28.39 9.32
CA PRO A 76 -34.83 -29.07 8.69
C PRO A 76 -33.68 -28.08 8.51
N VAL A 77 -32.60 -28.32 9.27
CA VAL A 77 -31.38 -27.52 9.19
C VAL A 77 -30.68 -27.86 7.88
N ILE A 78 -30.60 -26.88 7.00
CA ILE A 78 -29.70 -26.88 5.84
C ILE A 78 -28.29 -26.81 6.42
N ASP A 79 -27.46 -27.82 6.13
CA ASP A 79 -26.04 -27.83 6.49
C ASP A 79 -25.37 -26.53 6.01
N ALA A 80 -25.04 -25.67 6.96
CA ALA A 80 -24.23 -24.49 6.70
C ALA A 80 -22.82 -24.95 6.31
N PRO A 81 -22.19 -24.34 5.28
CA PRO A 81 -20.81 -24.66 4.96
C PRO A 81 -19.92 -24.37 6.17
N ALA A 82 -19.03 -25.32 6.47
CA ALA A 82 -18.10 -25.29 7.58
C ALA A 82 -17.53 -23.89 7.79
N ALA A 83 -17.78 -23.34 8.99
CA ALA A 83 -17.14 -22.12 9.45
C ALA A 83 -15.62 -22.31 9.28
N TRP A 84 -15.01 -21.47 8.45
CA TRP A 84 -13.57 -21.38 8.32
C TRP A 84 -13.01 -21.05 9.70
N GLU A 85 -12.40 -22.04 10.36
CA GLU A 85 -11.61 -21.84 11.56
C GLU A 85 -10.43 -20.94 11.16
N GLY A 86 -10.54 -19.65 11.49
CA GLY A 86 -9.44 -18.71 11.30
C GLY A 86 -8.17 -19.25 11.96
N PRO A 87 -6.98 -19.02 11.37
CA PRO A 87 -5.75 -19.56 11.91
C PRO A 87 -5.58 -19.10 13.37
N ALA A 88 -5.38 -20.08 14.27
CA ALA A 88 -5.07 -19.88 15.67
C ALA A 88 -4.02 -18.77 15.84
N ALA A 89 -4.11 -17.96 16.90
CA ALA A 89 -3.10 -16.95 17.20
C ALA A 89 -1.71 -17.60 17.24
N ILE A 90 -0.92 -17.33 16.20
CA ILE A 90 0.33 -18.04 15.98
C ILE A 90 1.39 -17.34 16.81
N GLU A 91 1.82 -17.97 17.92
CA GLU A 91 3.14 -17.72 18.52
C GLU A 91 4.21 -18.15 17.51
N GLY A 92 4.34 -17.39 16.42
CA GLY A 92 5.29 -17.65 15.35
C GLY A 92 6.65 -17.14 15.79
N ALA A 93 7.68 -17.98 15.66
CA ALA A 93 9.06 -17.52 15.72
C ALA A 93 9.24 -16.28 14.83
N ALA A 94 9.96 -15.27 15.34
CA ALA A 94 10.22 -14.06 14.58
C ALA A 94 10.95 -14.42 13.27
N ILE A 95 10.41 -13.99 12.13
CA ILE A 95 11.03 -14.21 10.82
C ILE A 95 12.18 -13.22 10.70
N GLU A 96 13.41 -13.72 10.64
CA GLU A 96 14.58 -12.88 10.41
C GLU A 96 14.80 -12.72 8.91
N GLY A 97 14.93 -11.48 8.45
CA GLY A 97 15.16 -11.17 7.06
C GLY A 97 14.77 -9.75 6.67
N ILE A 98 14.78 -9.49 5.36
CA ILE A 98 14.58 -8.17 4.79
C ILE A 98 13.55 -8.24 3.67
N LEU A 99 12.56 -7.35 3.69
CA LEU A 99 11.59 -7.13 2.61
C LEU A 99 12.03 -5.93 1.78
N THR A 100 12.23 -6.12 0.47
CA THR A 100 12.46 -5.03 -0.50
C THR A 100 11.27 -4.89 -1.42
N VAL A 101 10.70 -3.69 -1.53
CA VAL A 101 9.58 -3.40 -2.42
C VAL A 101 9.81 -2.18 -3.29
N TRP A 102 9.16 -2.16 -4.45
CA TRP A 102 9.08 -1.00 -5.34
C TRP A 102 7.60 -0.67 -5.52
N VAL A 103 7.17 0.46 -4.97
CA VAL A 103 5.76 0.79 -4.81
C VAL A 103 5.44 2.19 -5.33
N ARG A 104 4.27 2.37 -5.93
CA ARG A 104 3.71 3.65 -6.36
C ARG A 104 2.24 3.69 -5.98
N SER A 105 1.79 4.78 -5.37
CA SER A 105 0.42 4.89 -4.86
C SER A 105 -0.32 6.07 -5.45
N PHE A 106 -1.64 5.91 -5.60
CA PHE A 106 -2.57 6.88 -6.14
C PHE A 106 -3.84 6.91 -5.31
N VAL A 107 -4.56 8.02 -5.34
CA VAL A 107 -5.90 8.19 -4.76
C VAL A 107 -6.89 8.62 -5.82
N ARG A 108 -8.17 8.32 -5.59
CA ARG A 108 -9.26 8.78 -6.44
C ARG A 108 -10.25 9.62 -5.64
N ARG A 109 -10.61 10.78 -6.20
CA ARG A 109 -11.63 11.69 -5.69
C ARG A 109 -12.91 11.51 -6.53
N GLY A 110 -14.02 11.10 -5.91
CA GLY A 110 -15.36 11.01 -6.51
C GLY A 110 -15.47 10.81 -8.03
N GLY A 111 -15.16 9.62 -8.54
CA GLY A 111 -15.27 9.29 -9.97
C GLY A 111 -14.30 10.03 -10.92
N GLN A 112 -13.38 10.84 -10.40
CA GLN A 112 -12.33 11.52 -11.18
C GLN A 112 -11.16 10.57 -11.49
N ASP A 113 -10.17 11.10 -12.22
CA ASP A 113 -8.91 10.41 -12.48
C ASP A 113 -8.10 10.15 -11.20
N TRP A 114 -7.14 9.23 -11.32
CA TRP A 114 -6.22 8.88 -10.24
C TRP A 114 -5.15 9.96 -10.07
N GLU A 115 -5.06 10.54 -8.88
CA GLU A 115 -4.00 11.46 -8.47
C GLU A 115 -2.88 10.69 -7.78
N GLU A 116 -1.62 10.97 -8.10
CA GLU A 116 -0.49 10.26 -7.53
C GLU A 116 -0.13 10.78 -6.13
N LEU A 117 0.05 9.87 -5.18
CA LEU A 117 0.51 10.17 -3.83
C LEU A 117 2.04 10.14 -3.69
N THR A 118 2.68 9.27 -4.46
CA THR A 118 4.15 9.09 -4.49
C THR A 118 4.77 9.91 -5.61
N ASP A 119 6.07 10.19 -5.57
CA ASP A 119 6.78 10.78 -6.71
C ASP A 119 7.44 9.66 -7.55
N GLY A 120 6.61 8.90 -8.27
CA GLY A 120 7.03 7.69 -8.99
C GLY A 120 7.19 6.47 -8.08
N PHE A 121 7.92 5.45 -8.57
CA PHE A 121 8.18 4.23 -7.80
C PHE A 121 9.21 4.49 -6.69
N GLN A 122 8.80 4.24 -5.45
CA GLN A 122 9.65 4.30 -4.27
C GLN A 122 10.22 2.92 -3.97
N ARG A 123 11.54 2.83 -3.77
CA ARG A 123 12.20 1.62 -3.30
C ARG A 123 12.32 1.66 -1.78
N LEU A 124 11.71 0.69 -1.12
CA LEU A 124 11.68 0.59 0.33
C LEU A 124 12.29 -0.74 0.79
N THR A 125 12.94 -0.72 1.95
CA THR A 125 13.54 -1.88 2.59
C THR A 125 13.06 -1.94 4.03
N LEU A 126 12.39 -3.03 4.42
CA LEU A 126 11.81 -3.21 5.75
C LEU A 126 12.40 -4.46 6.42
N SER A 127 12.53 -4.42 7.74
CA SER A 127 12.83 -5.61 8.54
C SER A 127 11.62 -6.55 8.56
N LEU A 128 11.86 -7.86 8.49
CA LEU A 128 10.84 -8.89 8.74
C LEU A 128 10.72 -9.24 10.23
N GLN A 129 11.78 -8.98 11.01
CA GLN A 129 11.86 -9.35 12.41
C GLN A 129 11.15 -8.32 13.28
N ASP A 130 11.58 -7.06 13.16
CA ASP A 130 11.12 -5.91 13.93
C ASP A 130 10.63 -4.83 12.95
N PRO A 131 9.40 -4.97 12.44
CA PRO A 131 8.92 -4.18 11.33
C PRO A 131 8.49 -2.78 11.79
N GLU A 132 9.34 -1.80 11.55
CA GLU A 132 9.00 -0.39 11.78
C GLU A 132 8.25 0.19 10.57
N PRO A 133 7.20 1.01 10.81
CA PRO A 133 6.56 1.78 9.76
C PRO A 133 7.58 2.68 9.04
N THR A 134 7.57 2.65 7.71
CA THR A 134 8.49 3.44 6.88
C THR A 134 7.71 4.45 6.05
N ASP A 135 8.06 5.74 6.15
CA ASP A 135 7.46 6.78 5.32
C ASP A 135 7.78 6.55 3.84
N VAL A 136 6.73 6.52 3.02
CA VAL A 136 6.81 6.31 1.56
C VAL A 136 6.80 7.65 0.85
N ALA A 137 5.84 8.50 1.21
CA ALA A 137 5.63 9.79 0.59
C ALA A 137 4.75 10.68 1.47
N ARG A 138 4.85 11.97 1.24
CA ARG A 138 4.00 12.98 1.83
C ARG A 138 3.56 13.94 0.74
N ARG A 139 2.26 14.14 0.60
CA ARG A 139 1.68 14.90 -0.50
C ARG A 139 0.62 15.87 0.00
N SER A 140 0.66 17.11 -0.47
CA SER A 140 -0.44 18.04 -0.28
C SER A 140 -1.54 17.74 -1.30
N LEU A 141 -2.76 17.51 -0.81
CA LEU A 141 -3.93 17.26 -1.65
C LEU A 141 -4.98 18.34 -1.44
N PRO A 142 -5.78 18.67 -2.47
CA PRO A 142 -6.93 19.55 -2.30
C PRO A 142 -7.93 18.95 -1.31
N GLU A 143 -8.60 19.82 -0.56
CA GLU A 143 -9.72 19.41 0.30
C GLU A 143 -10.80 18.65 -0.48
N GLY A 144 -11.34 17.61 0.17
CA GLY A 144 -12.43 16.81 -0.36
C GLY A 144 -12.43 15.36 0.10
N GLY A 145 -13.47 14.63 -0.33
CA GLY A 145 -13.61 13.20 -0.11
C GLY A 145 -12.89 12.37 -1.17
N TYR A 146 -12.12 11.39 -0.72
CA TYR A 146 -11.45 10.37 -1.52
C TYR A 146 -12.07 9.02 -1.21
N GLU A 147 -12.15 8.14 -2.21
CA GLU A 147 -12.96 6.90 -2.13
C GLU A 147 -12.17 5.62 -2.38
N ALA A 148 -10.95 5.74 -2.91
CA ALA A 148 -10.12 4.58 -3.21
C ALA A 148 -8.64 4.94 -3.24
N VAL A 149 -7.82 3.95 -2.90
CA VAL A 149 -6.36 3.98 -3.05
C VAL A 149 -5.97 2.89 -4.03
N ARG A 150 -5.13 3.23 -5.01
CA ARG A 150 -4.52 2.28 -5.94
C ARG A 150 -3.03 2.21 -5.68
N THR A 151 -2.52 1.02 -5.44
CA THR A 151 -1.10 0.77 -5.21
C THR A 151 -0.58 -0.18 -6.29
N VAL A 152 0.51 0.22 -6.94
CA VAL A 152 1.18 -0.54 -7.99
C VAL A 152 2.55 -0.98 -7.48
N PHE A 153 2.85 -2.27 -7.60
CA PHE A 153 4.18 -2.80 -7.32
C PHE A 153 4.85 -3.33 -8.58
N THR A 154 6.13 -3.03 -8.73
CA THR A 154 7.01 -3.57 -9.79
C THR A 154 8.03 -4.56 -9.24
N ARG A 155 8.12 -4.68 -7.90
CA ARG A 155 8.99 -5.63 -7.20
C ARG A 155 8.51 -5.84 -5.77
N VAL A 156 8.41 -7.09 -5.34
CA VAL A 156 8.18 -7.48 -3.94
C VAL A 156 9.02 -8.72 -3.65
N HIS A 157 10.11 -8.54 -2.92
CA HIS A 157 11.09 -9.58 -2.62
C HIS A 157 11.33 -9.67 -1.12
N ALA A 158 11.33 -10.87 -0.55
CA ALA A 158 11.77 -11.11 0.81
C ALA A 158 13.04 -11.96 0.79
N GLN A 159 14.11 -11.45 1.40
CA GLN A 159 15.30 -12.23 1.71
C GLN A 159 15.13 -12.79 3.13
N VAL A 160 14.72 -14.05 3.23
CA VAL A 160 14.54 -14.73 4.51
C VAL A 160 15.86 -15.37 4.94
N ILE A 161 16.27 -15.09 6.18
CA ILE A 161 17.47 -15.65 6.80
C ILE A 161 17.09 -16.89 7.63
N ARG A 162 16.05 -16.77 8.48
CA ARG A 162 15.50 -17.89 9.28
C ARG A 162 14.10 -17.56 9.81
N GLY A 163 13.47 -18.53 10.46
CA GLY A 163 12.20 -18.34 11.20
C GLY A 163 10.94 -18.51 10.35
N LEU A 164 11.06 -18.63 9.03
CA LEU A 164 9.95 -19.04 8.18
C LEU A 164 9.90 -20.57 8.11
N ASP A 165 8.79 -21.13 8.54
CA ASP A 165 8.43 -22.53 8.40
C ASP A 165 7.12 -22.63 7.60
N VAL A 166 7.10 -23.50 6.60
CA VAL A 166 5.95 -23.71 5.72
C VAL A 166 5.66 -25.19 5.72
N ASN A 167 4.59 -25.59 6.42
CA ASN A 167 4.17 -26.98 6.58
C ASN A 167 5.28 -27.90 7.15
N GLY A 168 6.09 -27.40 8.09
CA GLY A 168 7.20 -28.13 8.71
C GLY A 168 8.50 -28.10 7.90
N GLU A 169 8.53 -27.41 6.76
CA GLU A 169 9.75 -27.21 5.98
C GLU A 169 10.34 -25.81 6.27
N PRO A 170 11.58 -25.71 6.77
CA PRO A 170 12.23 -24.43 6.96
C PRO A 170 12.56 -23.79 5.60
N VAL A 171 12.12 -22.55 5.42
CA VAL A 171 12.34 -21.79 4.19
C VAL A 171 13.33 -20.67 4.45
N THR A 172 14.39 -20.64 3.63
CA THR A 172 15.40 -19.58 3.62
C THR A 172 15.71 -19.16 2.19
N GLY A 173 16.32 -17.99 2.05
CA GLY A 173 16.72 -17.43 0.77
C GLY A 173 15.74 -16.38 0.24
N LEU A 174 15.90 -16.08 -1.06
CA LEU A 174 15.10 -15.07 -1.75
C LEU A 174 13.75 -15.66 -2.16
N ILE A 175 12.68 -15.07 -1.64
CA ILE A 175 11.29 -15.33 -2.02
C ILE A 175 10.79 -14.14 -2.84
N ARG A 176 10.05 -14.41 -3.92
CA ARG A 176 9.51 -13.38 -4.80
C ARG A 176 8.00 -13.51 -4.91
N VAL A 177 7.30 -12.38 -4.96
CA VAL A 177 5.91 -12.39 -5.45
C VAL A 177 5.94 -12.44 -6.97
N ASP A 178 5.15 -13.36 -7.55
CA ASP A 178 4.94 -13.40 -8.99
C ASP A 178 4.02 -12.25 -9.39
N LEU A 179 4.57 -11.29 -10.15
CA LEU A 179 3.84 -10.09 -10.58
C LEU A 179 3.08 -10.32 -11.89
N GLY A 180 3.07 -11.55 -12.42
CA GLY A 180 2.45 -11.87 -13.70
C GLY A 180 3.24 -11.35 -14.91
N PRO A 181 2.67 -11.50 -16.12
CA PRO A 181 3.38 -11.27 -17.39
C PRO A 181 3.79 -9.80 -17.61
N GLU A 182 3.01 -8.85 -17.09
CA GLU A 182 3.29 -7.41 -17.21
C GLU A 182 4.38 -6.94 -16.24
N GLY A 183 4.88 -7.83 -15.37
CA GLY A 183 5.87 -7.49 -14.35
C GLY A 183 5.36 -6.50 -13.30
N THR A 184 4.04 -6.33 -13.18
CA THR A 184 3.42 -5.43 -12.21
C THR A 184 2.18 -6.03 -11.57
N ILE A 185 1.98 -5.70 -10.30
CA ILE A 185 0.75 -6.03 -9.60
C ILE A 185 0.08 -4.73 -9.14
N THR A 186 -1.19 -4.58 -9.48
CA THR A 186 -2.01 -3.45 -9.05
C THR A 186 -3.03 -3.93 -8.04
N VAL A 187 -3.12 -3.25 -6.91
CA VAL A 187 -4.15 -3.44 -5.90
C VAL A 187 -4.96 -2.15 -5.81
N VAL A 188 -6.29 -2.28 -5.81
CA VAL A 188 -7.21 -1.16 -5.59
C VAL A 188 -8.01 -1.48 -4.34
N ASP A 189 -7.89 -0.63 -3.33
CA ASP A 189 -8.57 -0.79 -2.05
C ASP A 189 -9.60 0.35 -1.88
N PRO A 190 -10.90 0.05 -1.71
CA PRO A 190 -11.93 1.05 -1.47
C PRO A 190 -11.82 1.60 -0.04
N VAL A 191 -10.97 2.61 0.14
CA VAL A 191 -10.79 3.33 1.41
C VAL A 191 -11.30 4.76 1.26
N SER A 192 -12.35 5.08 2.02
CA SER A 192 -12.93 6.42 2.05
C SER A 192 -12.31 7.28 3.15
N PHE A 193 -11.85 8.47 2.79
CA PHE A 193 -11.33 9.47 3.74
C PHE A 193 -11.57 10.90 3.26
N GLU A 194 -11.52 11.85 4.19
CA GLU A 194 -11.68 13.27 3.91
C GLU A 194 -10.35 13.99 4.17
N VAL A 195 -9.92 14.82 3.22
CA VAL A 195 -8.80 15.74 3.41
C VAL A 195 -9.35 17.11 3.75
N ARG A 196 -8.90 17.68 4.87
CA ARG A 196 -9.27 19.01 5.36
C ARG A 196 -8.04 19.92 5.47
N GLU A 197 -8.25 21.23 5.44
CA GLU A 197 -7.18 22.22 5.53
C GLU A 197 -6.35 21.99 6.81
N ARG A 198 -5.02 21.93 6.66
CA ARG A 198 -4.06 21.75 7.77
C ARG A 198 -4.21 20.44 8.55
N GLU A 199 -5.05 19.53 8.11
CA GLU A 199 -5.09 18.16 8.64
C GLU A 199 -4.10 17.28 7.88
N THR A 200 -3.58 16.26 8.57
CA THR A 200 -2.77 15.21 7.95
C THR A 200 -3.52 13.91 8.06
N VAL A 201 -3.79 13.28 6.93
CA VAL A 201 -4.33 11.93 6.84
C VAL A 201 -3.17 10.96 6.65
N ARG A 202 -3.10 9.91 7.46
CA ARG A 202 -2.07 8.87 7.33
C ARG A 202 -2.67 7.60 6.72
N LEU A 203 -2.18 7.22 5.55
CA LEU A 203 -2.51 5.99 4.83
C LEU A 203 -1.42 4.95 5.08
N ALA A 204 -1.74 3.88 5.79
CA ALA A 204 -0.86 2.72 5.97
C ALA A 204 -1.10 1.71 4.84
N LEU A 205 -0.05 1.41 4.09
CA LEU A 205 0.04 0.29 3.17
C LEU A 205 0.52 -0.92 3.98
N GLU A 206 -0.36 -1.88 4.23
CA GLU A 206 -0.10 -3.05 5.07
C GLU A 206 0.26 -4.25 4.18
N MET A 207 1.53 -4.63 4.19
CA MET A 207 2.05 -5.72 3.36
C MET A 207 1.73 -7.11 3.93
N GLN A 208 1.42 -7.21 5.22
CA GLN A 208 1.13 -8.47 5.92
C GLN A 208 2.13 -9.59 5.58
N SER A 209 3.43 -9.28 5.65
CA SER A 209 4.52 -10.18 5.22
C SER A 209 4.45 -11.56 5.84
N ARG A 210 4.12 -11.66 7.12
CA ARG A 210 3.96 -12.93 7.84
C ARG A 210 2.85 -13.82 7.28
N VAL A 211 1.84 -13.24 6.64
CA VAL A 211 0.71 -13.98 6.07
C VAL A 211 1.09 -14.52 4.70
N TRP A 212 1.47 -13.67 3.74
CA TRP A 212 1.75 -14.16 2.38
C TRP A 212 3.05 -14.97 2.28
N LEU A 213 4.04 -14.75 3.16
CA LEU A 213 5.25 -15.59 3.16
C LEU A 213 4.96 -17.06 3.46
N ARG A 214 3.85 -17.37 4.15
CA ARG A 214 3.40 -18.74 4.40
C ARG A 214 2.70 -19.38 3.22
N LEU A 215 2.33 -18.59 2.21
CA LEU A 215 1.72 -19.04 0.96
C LEU A 215 2.78 -19.34 -0.11
N VAL A 216 4.07 -19.31 0.25
CA VAL A 216 5.15 -19.56 -0.70
C VAL A 216 5.12 -21.00 -1.20
N ASP A 217 5.19 -21.16 -2.52
CA ASP A 217 5.62 -22.41 -3.15
C ASP A 217 7.08 -22.64 -2.76
N VAL A 218 7.28 -23.62 -1.88
CA VAL A 218 8.56 -23.92 -1.27
C VAL A 218 9.61 -24.32 -2.30
N VAL A 219 9.20 -24.97 -3.40
CA VAL A 219 10.06 -25.43 -4.49
C VAL A 219 10.47 -24.27 -5.38
N GLN A 220 9.51 -23.41 -5.77
CA GLN A 220 9.77 -22.30 -6.68
C GLN A 220 10.30 -21.04 -5.98
N ARG A 221 10.17 -20.97 -4.65
CA ARG A 221 10.42 -19.77 -3.82
C ARG A 221 9.60 -18.58 -4.33
N ARG A 222 8.34 -18.82 -4.67
CA ARG A 222 7.42 -17.83 -5.22
C ARG A 222 6.09 -17.83 -4.48
N VAL A 223 5.49 -16.65 -4.40
CA VAL A 223 4.12 -16.45 -3.89
C VAL A 223 3.29 -15.95 -5.05
N ALA A 224 2.08 -16.48 -5.24
CA ALA A 224 1.26 -16.07 -6.36
C ALA A 224 0.81 -14.61 -6.19
N GLY A 225 0.76 -13.87 -7.30
CA GLY A 225 0.31 -12.48 -7.27
C GLY A 225 -1.10 -12.33 -6.69
N ASP A 226 -2.01 -13.23 -7.02
CA ASP A 226 -3.39 -13.20 -6.51
C ASP A 226 -3.46 -13.39 -4.99
N GLU A 227 -2.65 -14.27 -4.43
CA GLU A 227 -2.53 -14.47 -2.97
C GLU A 227 -1.99 -13.21 -2.29
N PHE A 228 -0.97 -12.59 -2.88
CA PHE A 228 -0.43 -11.32 -2.38
C PHE A 228 -1.49 -10.19 -2.40
N ARG A 229 -2.26 -10.05 -3.49
CA ARG A 229 -3.38 -9.08 -3.58
C ARG A 229 -4.40 -9.30 -2.48
N GLN A 230 -4.71 -10.56 -2.18
CA GLN A 230 -5.72 -10.92 -1.19
C GLN A 230 -5.31 -10.60 0.24
N VAL A 231 -4.02 -10.39 0.55
CA VAL A 231 -3.58 -10.02 1.90
C VAL A 231 -3.15 -8.56 2.02
N PHE A 232 -2.77 -7.91 0.93
CA PHE A 232 -2.43 -6.49 0.94
C PHE A 232 -3.65 -5.65 1.33
N ARG A 233 -3.47 -4.68 2.24
CA ARG A 233 -4.54 -3.78 2.68
C ARG A 233 -4.05 -2.34 2.75
N VAL A 234 -4.96 -1.41 2.56
CA VAL A 234 -4.76 0.00 2.87
C VAL A 234 -5.63 0.37 4.08
N ARG A 235 -5.05 1.04 5.06
CA ARG A 235 -5.78 1.50 6.26
C ARG A 235 -5.51 2.96 6.58
N LEU A 236 -6.51 3.62 7.14
CA LEU A 236 -6.33 4.92 7.78
C LEU A 236 -5.72 4.72 9.16
N ARG A 237 -4.69 5.50 9.48
CA ARG A 237 -4.10 5.52 10.82
C ARG A 237 -4.53 6.78 11.56
N PRO A 238 -5.00 6.67 12.81
CA PRO A 238 -5.13 7.84 13.66
C PRO A 238 -3.74 8.47 13.88
N ARG A 239 -3.71 9.79 14.05
CA ARG A 239 -2.50 10.49 14.48
C ARG A 239 -2.10 9.93 15.86
N GLY A 240 -0.91 9.35 15.93
CA GLY A 240 -0.25 9.04 17.20
C GLY A 240 0.33 10.29 17.84
#